data_AF-A0A5C2SKB4-F1
#
_entry.id   AF-A0A5C2SKB4-F1
#
_cell.length_a   1.000
_cell.length_b   1.000
_cell.length_c   1.000
_cell.angle_alpha   90.00
_cell.angle_beta   90.00
_cell.angle_gamma   90.00
#
_symmetry.space_group_name_H-M   'P 1'
#
loop_
_entity.id
_entity.type
_entity.pdbx_description
1 polymer ?
#
loop_
_entity_poly.entity_id
_entity_poly.type
_entity_poly.pdbx_seq_one_letter_code
_entity_poly.pdbx_strand_id
1 'polypeptide(L)'
;MSSDYEWDSAGDDGSYTNSRQSRRTKRRKITHRRGKADENQENVATSRTFSFDPLLDALHKQAADDWDDEWDMRDSFDATIDTLLPELEDAERAFISDTTLAVAQSSGLHLLSRERAAELTQLAEDEGCTILSSLFSAKARLHSRILRRVVLDRDPPYGRSGSLTPLVAPHPISSVKRQVVDALYAIQTTPYENSFLSRLQGYSPYRQNGIIAVDWETRTPWMELMDDIRDHYMLSHPEENPAEETVAPVTYCTLQPYHLDQVNDLLARVFWEGIDVSDALAYSPDRCTVVATYKQLVVGAAFFSSPQETYITYLAVRSGWDNSQIATSMLYHLITRNPHKDITLHVSINNPAMLLYNRFGFKAEEFIVGFYEDYLDPNSPQSKNAFRLRLRRW
;
A
#
# COMPACT_ATOMS: atom_id res chain seq x y z
N MET A 1 37.96 -42.86 -45.07
CA MET A 1 36.78 -43.14 -44.23
C MET A 1 36.47 -41.83 -43.50
N SER A 2 36.09 -40.74 -44.15
CA SER A 2 35.02 -40.49 -45.15
C SER A 2 33.62 -40.52 -44.55
N SER A 3 33.08 -39.32 -44.32
CA SER A 3 31.68 -38.87 -44.48
C SER A 3 31.60 -37.49 -43.79
N ASP A 4 31.81 -36.36 -44.46
CA ASP A 4 30.98 -35.72 -45.50
C ASP A 4 29.49 -35.75 -45.14
N TYR A 5 28.99 -34.62 -44.63
CA TYR A 5 27.63 -34.14 -44.91
C TYR A 5 27.64 -32.63 -45.09
N GLU A 6 27.80 -32.31 -46.37
CA GLU A 6 27.49 -31.11 -47.12
C GLU A 6 25.98 -30.82 -47.04
N TRP A 7 25.58 -29.59 -46.70
CA TRP A 7 24.25 -29.05 -46.99
C TRP A 7 24.41 -27.62 -47.48
N ASP A 8 24.50 -27.52 -48.81
CA ASP A 8 24.31 -26.31 -49.59
C ASP A 8 22.98 -26.51 -50.34
N SER A 9 22.01 -25.60 -50.17
CA SER A 9 21.08 -25.26 -51.25
C SER A 9 20.34 -23.95 -50.95
N ALA A 10 20.80 -22.95 -51.70
CA ALA A 10 20.13 -21.79 -52.26
C ALA A 10 18.58 -21.73 -52.22
N GLY A 11 18.10 -20.52 -51.91
CA GLY A 11 17.26 -19.74 -52.83
C GLY A 11 15.76 -19.75 -52.57
N ASP A 12 15.22 -18.63 -52.06
CA ASP A 12 14.11 -17.97 -52.75
C ASP A 12 14.04 -16.47 -52.40
N ASP A 13 14.01 -15.68 -53.47
CA ASP A 13 13.94 -14.22 -53.52
C ASP A 13 12.47 -13.79 -53.40
N GLY A 14 12.16 -12.93 -52.44
CA GLY A 14 10.79 -12.47 -52.19
C GLY A 14 10.72 -10.98 -51.88
N SER A 15 11.20 -10.14 -52.79
CA SER A 15 11.04 -8.69 -52.71
C SER A 15 9.55 -8.30 -52.75
N TYR A 16 9.03 -7.74 -51.65
CA TYR A 16 7.77 -7.00 -51.67
C TYR A 16 8.05 -5.50 -51.57
N THR A 17 8.07 -4.86 -52.73
CA THR A 17 7.91 -3.40 -52.87
C THR A 17 6.44 -3.09 -53.16
N ASN A 18 5.82 -2.27 -52.31
CA ASN A 18 4.76 -1.34 -52.68
C ASN A 18 4.51 -0.42 -51.48
N SER A 19 4.96 0.83 -51.48
CA SER A 19 4.44 1.92 -52.31
C SER A 19 2.91 2.04 -52.18
N ARG A 20 2.46 2.87 -51.23
CA ARG A 20 1.24 3.69 -51.37
C ARG A 20 1.12 4.74 -50.27
N GLN A 21 1.44 5.96 -50.70
CA GLN A 21 0.61 7.15 -50.54
C GLN A 21 0.34 7.65 -49.11
N SER A 22 1.21 8.56 -48.71
CA SER A 22 0.92 9.78 -47.93
C SER A 22 -0.53 10.27 -48.15
N ARG A 23 -1.37 10.11 -47.11
CA ARG A 23 -2.58 10.92 -46.93
C ARG A 23 -2.32 11.92 -45.81
N ARG A 24 -1.89 13.11 -46.22
CA ARG A 24 -2.03 14.36 -45.46
C ARG A 24 -3.50 14.53 -45.05
N THR A 25 -3.80 14.28 -43.78
CA THR A 25 -5.06 14.72 -43.17
C THR A 25 -4.86 16.08 -42.52
N LYS A 26 -5.78 16.98 -42.88
CA LYS A 26 -5.76 18.41 -42.63
C LYS A 26 -5.86 18.71 -41.13
N ARG A 27 -4.92 19.52 -40.65
CA ARG A 27 -4.97 20.28 -39.40
C ARG A 27 -6.29 21.07 -39.34
N ARG A 28 -7.26 20.62 -38.53
CA ARG A 28 -8.50 21.36 -38.28
C ARG A 28 -8.23 22.36 -37.15
N LYS A 29 -8.15 23.64 -37.52
CA LYS A 29 -8.19 24.79 -36.61
C LYS A 29 -9.53 24.74 -35.85
N ILE A 30 -9.50 24.58 -34.53
CA ILE A 30 -10.67 24.85 -33.69
C ILE A 30 -10.64 26.33 -33.37
N THR A 31 -11.57 27.06 -33.98
CA THR A 31 -11.91 28.44 -33.70
C THR A 31 -12.71 28.52 -32.42
N HIS A 32 -12.26 29.33 -31.46
CA HIS A 32 -13.06 29.79 -30.32
C HIS A 32 -14.40 30.35 -30.82
N ARG A 33 -15.50 29.74 -30.38
CA ARG A 33 -16.83 30.32 -30.52
C ARG A 33 -17.40 30.56 -29.12
N ARG A 34 -17.45 31.85 -28.79
CA ARG A 34 -18.13 32.47 -27.66
C ARG A 34 -19.63 32.45 -27.95
N GLY A 35 -20.44 31.86 -27.07
CA GLY A 35 -21.90 31.90 -27.07
C GLY A 35 -22.36 31.33 -25.74
N LYS A 36 -22.72 32.20 -24.79
CA LYS A 36 -24.07 32.73 -24.51
C LYS A 36 -24.95 31.68 -23.83
N ALA A 37 -25.37 32.08 -22.63
CA ALA A 37 -26.16 31.36 -21.65
C ALA A 37 -27.49 30.86 -22.21
N ASP A 38 -27.88 29.67 -21.75
CA ASP A 38 -29.27 29.34 -21.50
C ASP A 38 -29.35 28.60 -20.17
N GLU A 39 -30.27 29.08 -19.33
CA GLU A 39 -30.64 28.59 -18.02
C GLU A 39 -31.24 27.18 -18.15
N ASN A 40 -30.72 26.23 -17.38
CA ASN A 40 -31.49 25.06 -16.99
C ASN A 40 -31.27 24.83 -15.50
N GLN A 41 -32.36 25.01 -14.75
CA GLN A 41 -32.50 24.65 -13.36
C GLN A 41 -32.39 23.14 -13.21
N GLU A 42 -31.30 22.68 -12.59
CA GLU A 42 -31.25 21.38 -11.94
C GLU A 42 -30.89 21.58 -10.46
N ASN A 43 -31.76 21.06 -9.61
CA ASN A 43 -31.65 21.05 -8.16
C ASN A 43 -30.37 20.33 -7.72
N VAL A 44 -29.34 21.10 -7.37
CA VAL A 44 -28.16 20.60 -6.66
C VAL A 44 -28.29 21.05 -5.21
N ALA A 45 -28.37 20.09 -4.30
CA ALA A 45 -28.23 20.30 -2.88
C ALA A 45 -26.96 21.11 -2.63
N THR A 46 -27.10 22.29 -2.03
CA THR A 46 -26.01 23.19 -1.69
C THR A 46 -25.08 22.51 -0.69
N SER A 47 -24.10 21.76 -1.17
CA SER A 47 -22.88 21.50 -0.42
C SER A 47 -22.21 22.85 -0.21
N ARG A 48 -22.38 23.43 0.98
CA ARG A 48 -21.63 24.60 1.42
C ARG A 48 -20.14 24.23 1.34
N THR A 49 -19.50 24.65 0.26
CA THR A 49 -18.04 24.63 0.16
C THR A 49 -17.51 25.57 1.23
N PHE A 50 -16.93 24.99 2.27
CA PHE A 50 -16.26 25.72 3.35
C PHE A 50 -15.08 26.47 2.71
N SER A 51 -15.21 27.79 2.59
CA SER A 51 -14.13 28.65 2.09
C SER A 51 -13.42 29.27 3.29
N PHE A 52 -12.09 29.14 3.30
CA PHE A 52 -11.21 29.79 4.27
C PHE A 52 -10.91 31.25 3.91
N ASP A 53 -11.45 31.75 2.80
CA ASP A 53 -11.20 33.11 2.31
C ASP A 53 -11.58 34.20 3.33
N PRO A 54 -12.69 34.11 4.09
CA PRO A 54 -13.01 35.12 5.11
C PRO A 54 -12.01 35.15 6.27
N LEU A 55 -11.49 33.97 6.64
CA LEU A 55 -10.52 33.81 7.72
C LEU A 55 -9.15 34.33 7.27
N LEU A 56 -8.75 34.03 6.04
CA LEU A 56 -7.53 34.56 5.42
C LEU A 56 -7.60 36.08 5.22
N ASP A 57 -8.76 36.63 4.84
CA ASP A 57 -8.95 38.09 4.71
C ASP A 57 -8.94 38.81 6.05
N ALA A 58 -9.49 38.20 7.11
CA ALA A 58 -9.43 38.74 8.46
C ALA A 58 -7.99 38.74 9.00
N LEU A 59 -7.26 37.62 8.81
CA LEU A 59 -5.86 37.50 9.18
C LEU A 59 -4.98 38.48 8.41
N HIS A 60 -5.21 38.67 7.11
CA HIS A 60 -4.44 39.62 6.30
C HIS A 60 -4.72 41.08 6.65
N LYS A 61 -5.95 41.45 7.02
CA LYS A 61 -6.26 42.82 7.42
C LYS A 61 -5.64 43.18 8.77
N GLN A 62 -5.68 42.26 9.73
CA GLN A 62 -5.17 42.50 11.07
C GLN A 62 -3.64 42.37 11.13
N ALA A 63 -3.08 41.43 10.38
CA ALA A 63 -1.64 41.35 10.16
C ALA A 63 -1.11 42.51 9.30
N ALA A 64 -1.91 43.38 8.68
CA ALA A 64 -1.37 44.55 7.96
C ALA A 64 -1.14 45.77 8.88
N ASP A 65 -1.84 45.83 10.03
CA ASP A 65 -1.78 46.97 10.95
C ASP A 65 -0.74 46.79 12.09
N ASP A 66 -0.31 45.55 12.39
CA ASP A 66 0.51 45.22 13.59
C ASP A 66 2.03 45.01 13.31
N TRP A 67 2.56 45.33 12.13
CA TRP A 67 3.98 45.04 11.77
C TRP A 67 5.03 45.96 12.43
N ASP A 68 4.64 46.86 13.32
CA ASP A 68 5.58 47.80 13.97
C ASP A 68 6.01 47.37 15.40
N ASP A 69 5.37 46.39 16.05
CA ASP A 69 5.77 45.95 17.40
C ASP A 69 5.74 44.41 17.59
N GLU A 70 6.94 43.81 17.74
CA GLU A 70 7.20 42.36 17.75
C GLU A 70 6.68 41.62 19.01
N TRP A 71 6.16 42.37 20.00
CA TRP A 71 5.74 41.84 21.31
C TRP A 71 4.21 41.65 21.42
N ASP A 72 3.43 42.16 20.46
CA ASP A 72 1.95 42.13 20.47
C ASP A 72 1.35 40.97 19.63
N MET A 73 2.19 40.21 18.92
CA MET A 73 1.75 39.15 18.00
C MET A 73 1.05 37.95 18.65
N ARG A 74 1.28 37.69 19.95
CA ARG A 74 0.65 36.56 20.64
C ARG A 74 -0.81 36.83 21.02
N ASP A 75 -1.13 38.06 21.42
CA ASP A 75 -2.48 38.42 21.87
C ASP A 75 -3.45 38.60 20.68
N SER A 76 -2.92 38.95 19.50
CA SER A 76 -3.68 39.12 18.25
C SER A 76 -4.30 37.82 17.71
N PHE A 77 -3.57 36.71 17.78
CA PHE A 77 -4.07 35.40 17.34
C PHE A 77 -5.11 34.85 18.31
N ASP A 78 -4.83 34.90 19.62
CA ASP A 78 -5.76 34.37 20.62
C ASP A 78 -7.07 35.19 20.65
N ALA A 79 -7.01 36.52 20.50
CA ALA A 79 -8.20 37.36 20.42
C ALA A 79 -9.06 37.09 19.16
N THR A 80 -8.42 36.81 18.02
CA THR A 80 -9.14 36.48 16.76
C THR A 80 -9.71 35.07 16.78
N ILE A 81 -9.01 34.12 17.39
CA ILE A 81 -9.52 32.77 17.54
C ILE A 81 -10.65 32.70 18.55
N ASP A 82 -10.55 33.39 19.69
CA ASP A 82 -11.59 33.41 20.71
C ASP A 82 -12.91 34.03 20.21
N THR A 83 -12.84 34.96 19.26
CA THR A 83 -14.03 35.56 18.63
C THR A 83 -14.68 34.64 17.59
N LEU A 84 -13.88 33.83 16.88
CA LEU A 84 -14.36 32.91 15.84
C LEU A 84 -14.66 31.50 16.36
N LEU A 85 -14.15 31.13 17.53
CA LEU A 85 -14.32 29.81 18.14
C LEU A 85 -15.79 29.39 18.29
N PRO A 86 -16.70 30.26 18.78
CA PRO A 86 -18.10 29.88 18.95
C PRO A 86 -18.78 29.57 17.61
N GLU A 87 -18.46 30.34 16.57
CA GLU A 87 -19.03 30.14 15.23
C GLU A 87 -18.47 28.87 14.57
N LEU A 88 -17.21 28.55 14.83
CA LEU A 88 -16.56 27.34 14.35
C LEU A 88 -17.10 26.09 15.06
N GLU A 89 -17.33 26.16 16.37
CA GLU A 89 -18.00 25.09 17.13
C GLU A 89 -19.43 24.86 16.65
N ASP A 90 -20.20 25.92 16.40
CA ASP A 90 -21.57 25.80 15.88
C ASP A 90 -21.59 25.22 14.45
N ALA A 91 -20.62 25.60 13.61
CA ALA A 91 -20.45 25.01 12.29
C ALA A 91 -20.04 23.53 12.35
N GLU A 92 -19.17 23.14 13.28
CA GLU A 92 -18.80 21.74 13.51
C GLU A 92 -20.00 20.93 14.00
N ARG A 93 -20.79 21.46 14.96
CA ARG A 93 -22.03 20.82 15.43
C ARG A 93 -23.02 20.61 14.29
N ALA A 94 -23.22 21.62 13.43
CA ALA A 94 -24.11 21.52 12.28
C ALA A 94 -23.60 20.51 11.23
N PHE A 95 -22.30 20.48 10.98
CA PHE A 95 -21.68 19.51 10.07
C PHE A 95 -21.83 18.08 10.59
N ILE A 96 -21.63 17.87 11.89
CA ILE A 96 -21.80 16.56 12.53
C ILE A 96 -23.28 16.13 12.50
N SER A 97 -24.23 17.04 12.74
CA SER A 97 -25.66 16.70 12.64
C SER A 97 -26.09 16.32 11.22
N ASP A 98 -25.60 17.04 10.21
CA ASP A 98 -25.92 16.74 8.81
C ASP A 98 -25.26 15.44 8.33
N THR A 99 -24.00 15.21 8.73
CA THR A 99 -23.27 13.99 8.41
C THR A 99 -23.87 12.77 9.11
N THR A 100 -24.30 12.90 10.37
CA THR A 100 -24.96 11.81 11.10
C THR A 100 -26.32 11.46 10.50
N LEU A 101 -27.09 12.44 10.02
CA LEU A 101 -28.34 12.20 9.28
C LEU A 101 -28.10 11.51 7.93
N ALA A 102 -27.09 11.94 7.16
CA ALA A 102 -26.75 11.34 5.87
C ALA A 102 -26.22 9.89 6.00
N VAL A 103 -25.41 9.62 7.04
CA VAL A 103 -24.86 8.28 7.33
C VAL A 103 -25.94 7.36 7.92
N ALA A 104 -26.86 7.88 8.74
CA ALA A 104 -28.00 7.11 9.26
C ALA A 104 -28.96 6.64 8.15
N GLN A 105 -29.17 7.46 7.11
CA GLN A 105 -30.01 7.10 5.95
C GLN A 105 -29.35 6.06 5.02
N SER A 106 -28.01 6.05 4.92
CA SER A 106 -27.29 5.21 3.95
C SER A 106 -26.74 3.90 4.54
N SER A 107 -26.39 3.86 5.82
CA SER A 107 -25.66 2.72 6.42
C SER A 107 -26.30 2.18 7.70
N GLY A 108 -27.32 2.84 8.25
CA GLY A 108 -27.95 2.43 9.50
C GLY A 108 -27.02 2.44 10.72
N LEU A 109 -25.84 3.08 10.62
CA LEU A 109 -24.86 3.25 11.69
C LEU A 109 -24.86 4.72 12.14
N HIS A 110 -25.12 4.97 13.42
CA HIS A 110 -24.98 6.30 14.03
C HIS A 110 -23.55 6.44 14.57
N LEU A 111 -22.85 7.49 14.14
CA LEU A 111 -21.56 7.87 14.73
C LEU A 111 -21.81 8.42 16.14
N LEU A 112 -21.02 7.96 17.12
CA LEU A 112 -21.02 8.52 18.48
C LEU A 112 -20.30 9.87 18.46
N SER A 113 -20.94 10.94 18.96
CA SER A 113 -20.28 12.24 19.11
C SER A 113 -19.17 12.16 20.16
N ARG A 114 -18.16 13.04 20.04
CA ARG A 114 -17.04 13.12 20.99
C ARG A 114 -17.51 13.42 22.42
N GLU A 115 -18.51 14.29 22.57
CA GLU A 115 -19.12 14.62 23.86
C GLU A 115 -19.79 13.38 24.47
N ARG A 116 -20.55 12.61 23.67
CA ARG A 116 -21.19 11.39 24.16
C ARG A 116 -20.19 10.29 24.50
N ALA A 117 -19.06 10.23 23.80
CA ALA A 117 -17.96 9.34 24.13
C ALA A 117 -17.26 9.77 25.43
N ALA A 118 -17.11 11.08 25.68
CA ALA A 118 -16.55 11.61 26.93
C ALA A 118 -17.48 11.31 28.13
N GLU A 119 -18.79 11.52 27.99
CA GLU A 119 -19.79 11.16 29.00
C GLU A 119 -19.79 9.65 29.31
N LEU A 120 -19.63 8.80 28.29
CA LEU A 120 -19.56 7.34 28.47
C LEU A 120 -18.25 6.89 29.13
N THR A 121 -17.17 7.64 28.96
CA THR A 121 -15.91 7.40 29.67
C THR A 121 -16.06 7.74 31.15
N GLN A 122 -16.71 8.86 31.48
CA GLN A 122 -17.01 9.23 32.87
C GLN A 122 -17.97 8.24 33.55
N LEU A 123 -19.03 7.81 32.86
CA LEU A 123 -19.95 6.79 33.38
C LEU A 123 -19.28 5.42 33.56
N ALA A 124 -18.28 5.08 32.74
CA ALA A 124 -17.53 3.83 32.88
C ALA A 124 -16.63 3.83 34.12
N GLU A 125 -16.07 5.00 34.47
CA GLU A 125 -15.29 5.20 35.69
C GLU A 125 -16.19 5.07 36.95
N ASP A 126 -17.41 5.62 36.90
CA ASP A 126 -18.38 5.54 38.00
C ASP A 126 -18.95 4.12 38.21
N GLU A 127 -19.17 3.36 37.14
CA GLU A 127 -19.75 2.00 37.17
C GLU A 127 -18.70 0.88 37.25
N GLY A 128 -17.39 1.19 37.29
CA GLY A 128 -16.31 0.21 37.38
C GLY A 128 -16.21 -0.74 36.18
N CYS A 129 -16.75 -0.35 35.03
CA CYS A 129 -16.78 -1.16 33.81
C CYS A 129 -15.67 -0.74 32.86
N THR A 130 -15.11 -1.69 32.10
CA THR A 130 -14.15 -1.35 31.02
C THR A 130 -14.79 -0.45 29.97
N ILE A 131 -14.09 0.61 29.54
CA ILE A 131 -14.57 1.59 28.55
C ILE A 131 -15.13 0.93 27.27
N LEU A 132 -14.53 -0.19 26.85
CA LEU A 132 -15.04 -0.96 25.72
C LEU A 132 -16.44 -1.54 25.98
N SER A 133 -16.70 -2.06 27.18
CA SER A 133 -18.02 -2.62 27.55
C SER A 133 -19.12 -1.56 27.61
N SER A 134 -18.83 -0.36 28.11
CA SER A 134 -19.80 0.76 28.12
C SER A 134 -20.09 1.23 26.69
N LEU A 135 -19.07 1.37 25.84
CA LEU A 135 -19.23 1.68 24.41
C LEU A 135 -20.02 0.62 23.65
N PHE A 136 -19.76 -0.68 23.88
CA PHE A 136 -20.53 -1.75 23.27
C PHE A 136 -21.99 -1.75 23.74
N SER A 137 -22.25 -1.50 25.03
CA SER A 137 -23.62 -1.41 25.54
C SER A 137 -24.37 -0.22 24.95
N ALA A 138 -23.72 0.94 24.83
CA ALA A 138 -24.29 2.16 24.26
C ALA A 138 -24.59 1.96 22.76
N LYS A 139 -23.65 1.35 22.03
CA LYS A 139 -23.83 1.01 20.60
C LYS A 139 -24.91 -0.06 20.38
N ALA A 140 -25.04 -1.02 21.29
CA ALA A 140 -26.10 -2.02 21.26
C ALA A 140 -27.49 -1.41 21.53
N ARG A 141 -27.59 -0.40 22.40
CA ARG A 141 -28.83 0.36 22.65
C ARG A 141 -29.25 1.19 21.43
N LEU A 142 -28.28 1.83 20.75
CA LEU A 142 -28.53 2.62 19.54
C LEU A 142 -28.95 1.77 18.33
N HIS A 143 -28.41 0.56 18.18
CA HIS A 143 -28.67 -0.31 17.03
C HIS A 143 -29.36 -1.63 17.39
N SER A 144 -30.43 -1.55 18.19
CA SER A 144 -31.15 -2.72 18.72
C SER A 144 -31.76 -3.65 17.67
N ARG A 145 -32.02 -3.17 16.44
CA ARG A 145 -32.59 -3.98 15.34
C ARG A 145 -31.53 -4.58 14.42
N ILE A 146 -30.51 -3.80 14.04
CA ILE A 146 -29.47 -4.25 13.08
C ILE A 146 -28.49 -5.21 13.76
N LEU A 147 -28.02 -4.91 14.97
CA LEU A 147 -27.14 -5.83 15.71
C LEU A 147 -27.87 -7.11 16.11
N ARG A 148 -29.15 -7.01 16.48
CA ARG A 148 -29.97 -8.20 16.79
C ARG A 148 -30.17 -9.07 15.54
N ARG A 149 -30.26 -8.48 14.35
CA ARG A 149 -30.27 -9.20 13.07
C ARG A 149 -28.91 -9.82 12.73
N VAL A 150 -27.82 -9.08 12.89
CA VAL A 150 -26.46 -9.59 12.60
C VAL A 150 -26.01 -10.68 13.57
N VAL A 151 -26.46 -10.63 14.82
CA VAL A 151 -26.11 -11.59 15.89
C VAL A 151 -27.07 -12.78 15.92
N LEU A 152 -28.36 -12.62 15.60
CA LEU A 152 -29.35 -13.71 15.64
C LEU A 152 -29.68 -14.33 14.27
N ASP A 153 -29.60 -13.59 13.15
CA ASP A 153 -29.84 -14.14 11.79
C ASP A 153 -28.55 -14.66 11.12
N ARG A 154 -27.38 -14.49 11.76
CA ARG A 154 -26.21 -15.31 11.40
C ARG A 154 -26.34 -16.66 12.07
N ASP A 155 -27.04 -17.57 11.40
CA ASP A 155 -26.72 -18.98 11.53
C ASP A 155 -25.22 -19.11 11.23
N PRO A 156 -24.38 -19.53 12.19
CA PRO A 156 -22.98 -19.78 11.89
C PRO A 156 -22.93 -20.80 10.73
N PRO A 157 -22.00 -20.68 9.77
CA PRO A 157 -21.94 -21.55 8.59
C PRO A 157 -21.73 -23.05 8.90
N TYR A 158 -21.70 -23.44 10.18
CA TYR A 158 -21.65 -24.81 10.67
C TYR A 158 -23.05 -25.48 10.76
N GLY A 159 -24.14 -24.81 10.40
CA GLY A 159 -25.50 -25.34 10.43
C GLY A 159 -25.89 -26.30 9.30
N ARG A 160 -24.94 -26.88 8.55
CA ARG A 160 -25.24 -28.01 7.66
C ARG A 160 -25.06 -29.31 8.42
N SER A 161 -26.15 -30.06 8.54
CA SER A 161 -26.30 -31.39 9.13
C SER A 161 -25.39 -32.45 8.51
N GLY A 162 -24.08 -32.31 8.68
CA GLY A 162 -23.17 -33.45 8.71
C GLY A 162 -23.31 -34.10 10.07
N SER A 163 -23.51 -35.42 10.10
CA SER A 163 -23.37 -36.21 11.32
C SER A 163 -22.09 -35.76 12.02
N LEU A 164 -22.22 -35.05 13.14
CA LEU A 164 -21.08 -34.65 13.96
C LEU A 164 -20.34 -35.93 14.31
N THR A 165 -19.21 -36.19 13.65
CA THR A 165 -18.29 -37.20 14.10
C THR A 165 -17.94 -36.75 15.52
N PRO A 166 -18.31 -37.50 16.57
CA PRO A 166 -17.97 -37.10 17.92
C PRO A 166 -16.46 -36.90 17.92
N LEU A 167 -16.03 -35.71 18.38
CA LEU A 167 -14.61 -35.44 18.63
C LEU A 167 -14.09 -36.67 19.36
N VAL A 168 -13.16 -37.38 18.71
CA VAL A 168 -12.55 -38.58 19.28
C VAL A 168 -12.11 -38.16 20.67
N ALA A 169 -12.69 -38.80 21.69
CA ALA A 169 -12.37 -38.49 23.07
C ALA A 169 -10.84 -38.38 23.16
N PRO A 170 -10.31 -37.29 23.74
CA PRO A 170 -8.86 -37.09 23.79
C PRO A 170 -8.27 -38.39 24.31
N HIS A 171 -7.40 -38.98 23.50
CA HIS A 171 -6.79 -40.25 23.87
C HIS A 171 -6.27 -40.08 25.29
N PRO A 172 -6.55 -41.02 26.22
CA PRO A 172 -6.11 -40.90 27.60
C PRO A 172 -4.63 -40.55 27.52
N ILE A 173 -4.30 -39.34 27.99
CA ILE A 173 -3.01 -38.70 27.80
C ILE A 173 -1.98 -39.75 28.18
N SER A 174 -1.32 -40.35 27.18
CA SER A 174 -0.32 -41.38 27.42
C SER A 174 0.63 -40.78 28.43
N SER A 175 0.81 -41.44 29.58
CA SER A 175 1.61 -40.95 30.71
C SER A 175 2.86 -40.27 30.14
N VAL A 176 2.91 -38.95 30.25
CA VAL A 176 3.92 -38.14 29.57
C VAL A 176 5.27 -38.74 29.94
N LYS A 177 6.00 -39.25 28.94
CA LYS A 177 7.25 -39.97 29.19
C LYS A 177 8.16 -39.02 29.97
N ARG A 178 8.48 -39.37 31.22
CA ARG A 178 9.25 -38.51 32.14
C ARG A 178 10.57 -38.04 31.52
N GLN A 179 11.19 -38.91 30.72
CA GLN A 179 12.37 -38.61 29.91
C GLN A 179 12.19 -37.43 28.93
N VAL A 180 11.00 -37.25 28.34
CA VAL A 180 10.70 -36.13 27.44
C VAL A 180 10.55 -34.84 28.24
N VAL A 181 9.92 -34.91 29.41
CA VAL A 181 9.76 -33.76 30.32
C VAL A 181 11.12 -33.32 30.87
N ASP A 182 11.94 -34.27 31.31
CA ASP A 182 13.29 -34.02 31.78
C ASP A 182 14.18 -33.47 30.65
N ALA A 183 14.03 -33.98 29.42
CA ALA A 183 14.71 -33.43 28.25
C ALA A 183 14.26 -32.00 27.91
N LEU A 184 12.97 -31.67 28.04
CA LEU A 184 12.45 -30.32 27.84
C LEU A 184 12.97 -29.34 28.92
N TYR A 185 12.99 -29.76 30.19
CA TYR A 185 13.56 -28.96 31.27
C TYR A 185 15.10 -28.84 31.19
N ALA A 186 15.77 -29.77 30.53
CA ALA A 186 17.20 -29.70 30.26
C ALA A 186 17.58 -28.69 29.16
N ILE A 187 16.61 -28.21 28.36
CA ILE A 187 16.85 -27.16 27.37
C ILE A 187 16.99 -25.82 28.11
N GLN A 188 18.23 -25.47 28.48
CA GLN A 188 18.52 -24.18 29.12
C GLN A 188 18.63 -23.05 28.10
N THR A 189 19.04 -23.35 26.86
CA THR A 189 19.18 -22.36 25.79
C THR A 189 18.60 -22.90 24.50
N THR A 190 17.78 -22.09 23.83
CA THR A 190 17.34 -22.37 22.46
C THR A 190 18.26 -21.65 21.49
N PRO A 191 18.71 -22.31 20.40
CA PRO A 191 19.44 -21.60 19.35
C PRO A 191 18.57 -20.45 18.82
N TYR A 192 19.19 -19.30 18.56
CA TYR A 192 18.48 -18.07 18.17
C TYR A 192 17.48 -18.35 17.06
N GLU A 193 17.85 -19.08 16.01
CA GLU A 193 16.99 -19.39 14.85
C GLU A 193 15.62 -19.97 15.22
N ASN A 194 15.53 -20.76 16.28
CA ASN A 194 14.30 -21.39 16.74
C ASN A 194 13.65 -20.66 17.93
N SER A 195 14.25 -19.57 18.39
CA SER A 195 13.75 -18.76 19.49
C SER A 195 12.52 -17.93 19.09
N PHE A 196 11.75 -17.49 20.08
CA PHE A 196 10.69 -16.50 19.85
C PHE A 196 11.28 -15.18 19.36
N LEU A 197 12.47 -14.83 19.86
CA LEU A 197 13.17 -13.60 19.55
C LEU A 197 13.54 -13.55 18.04
N SER A 198 13.99 -14.65 17.43
CA SER A 198 14.24 -14.66 15.97
C SER A 198 12.98 -14.52 15.13
N ARG A 199 11.82 -14.95 15.63
CA ARG A 199 10.53 -14.75 14.94
C ARG A 199 10.07 -13.31 15.07
N LEU A 200 10.34 -12.68 16.20
CA LEU A 200 10.00 -11.28 16.45
C LEU A 200 10.92 -10.34 15.68
N GLN A 201 12.24 -10.56 15.73
CA GLN A 201 13.23 -9.75 15.03
C GLN A 201 13.35 -10.13 13.55
N GLY A 202 12.95 -11.33 13.14
CA GLY A 202 12.91 -11.76 11.74
C GLY A 202 14.27 -11.81 11.03
N TYR A 203 15.39 -11.54 11.69
CA TYR A 203 16.69 -11.52 11.04
C TYR A 203 17.41 -12.85 11.23
N SER A 204 17.51 -13.67 10.18
CA SER A 204 18.34 -14.86 10.18
C SER A 204 19.39 -14.74 9.07
N PRO A 205 20.68 -14.48 9.40
CA PRO A 205 21.72 -14.29 8.40
C PRO A 205 22.03 -15.57 7.60
N TYR A 206 21.60 -16.74 8.06
CA TYR A 206 21.92 -18.05 7.47
C TYR A 206 20.84 -18.63 6.55
N ARG A 207 19.66 -17.99 6.43
CA ARG A 207 18.51 -18.52 5.64
C ARG A 207 18.28 -17.89 4.28
N GLN A 208 19.19 -17.05 3.81
CA GLN A 208 18.94 -16.31 2.58
C GLN A 208 19.58 -17.03 1.39
N ASN A 209 18.80 -17.89 0.74
CA ASN A 209 19.17 -18.44 -0.57
C ASN A 209 18.89 -17.39 -1.65
N GLY A 210 19.77 -17.31 -2.64
CA GLY A 210 19.58 -16.42 -3.79
C GLY A 210 19.72 -14.93 -3.48
N ILE A 211 20.58 -14.56 -2.51
CA ILE A 211 20.93 -13.17 -2.23
C ILE A 211 21.57 -12.53 -3.47
N ILE A 212 21.13 -11.31 -3.76
CA ILE A 212 21.65 -10.45 -4.82
C ILE A 212 22.57 -9.40 -4.24
N ALA A 213 22.09 -8.69 -3.22
CA ALA A 213 22.79 -7.60 -2.56
C ALA A 213 22.21 -7.38 -1.16
N VAL A 214 23.02 -6.79 -0.29
CA VAL A 214 22.64 -6.39 1.07
C VAL A 214 22.97 -4.92 1.23
N ASP A 215 21.98 -4.14 1.64
CA ASP A 215 22.06 -2.68 1.76
C ASP A 215 21.84 -2.24 3.21
N TRP A 216 22.91 -1.72 3.81
CA TRP A 216 22.93 -1.21 5.18
C TRP A 216 22.73 0.31 5.26
N GLU A 217 22.84 1.00 4.12
CA GLU A 217 22.81 2.46 4.02
C GLU A 217 21.39 2.97 3.91
N THR A 218 20.52 2.23 3.22
CA THR A 218 19.12 2.62 3.06
C THR A 218 18.43 2.75 4.42
N ARG A 219 17.81 3.92 4.62
CA ARG A 219 16.88 4.23 5.72
C ARG A 219 15.57 4.67 5.10
N THR A 220 14.47 4.11 5.61
CA THR A 220 13.13 4.41 5.11
C THR A 220 12.35 5.20 6.15
N PRO A 221 11.35 6.00 5.73
CA PRO A 221 10.49 6.72 6.68
C PRO A 221 9.82 5.78 7.69
N TRP A 222 9.52 4.55 7.28
CA TRP A 222 8.99 3.52 8.18
C TRP A 222 10.02 3.05 9.23
N MET A 223 11.30 2.93 8.86
CA MET A 223 12.36 2.59 9.81
C MET A 223 12.54 3.71 10.84
N GLU A 224 12.58 4.96 10.38
CA GLU A 224 12.68 6.14 11.24
C GLU A 224 11.49 6.24 12.20
N LEU A 225 10.26 6.06 11.71
CA LEU A 225 9.07 6.02 12.56
C LEU A 225 9.15 4.92 13.64
N MET A 226 9.69 3.75 13.29
CA MET A 226 9.87 2.67 14.26
C MET A 226 11.00 2.93 15.25
N ASP A 227 12.05 3.64 14.84
CA ASP A 227 13.07 4.18 15.76
C ASP A 227 12.40 5.17 16.73
N ASP A 228 11.65 6.16 16.23
CA ASP A 228 10.98 7.20 17.04
C ASP A 228 9.99 6.62 18.08
N ILE A 229 9.17 5.64 17.67
CA ILE A 229 8.23 4.95 18.58
C ILE A 229 8.99 4.27 19.72
N ARG A 230 10.14 3.66 19.41
CA ARG A 230 10.96 2.99 20.42
C ARG A 230 11.65 3.98 21.33
N ASP A 231 12.22 5.05 20.79
CA ASP A 231 12.85 6.10 21.59
C ASP A 231 11.84 6.73 22.55
N HIS A 232 10.61 6.98 22.10
CA HIS A 232 9.52 7.44 22.96
C HIS A 232 9.18 6.42 24.07
N TYR A 233 9.12 5.12 23.74
CA TYR A 233 8.88 4.07 24.74
C TYR A 233 10.00 4.01 25.78
N MET A 234 11.26 4.09 25.35
CA MET A 234 12.44 4.09 26.22
C MET A 234 12.47 5.28 27.17
N LEU A 235 12.14 6.47 26.67
CA LEU A 235 12.03 7.67 27.49
C LEU A 235 10.88 7.58 28.50
N SER A 236 9.79 6.89 28.14
CA SER A 236 8.62 6.71 29.01
C SER A 236 8.82 5.64 30.09
N HIS A 237 9.70 4.66 29.86
CA HIS A 237 9.94 3.52 30.77
C HIS A 237 11.43 3.28 31.03
N PRO A 238 12.13 4.19 31.73
CA PRO A 238 13.57 4.10 31.95
C PRO A 238 14.01 2.94 32.85
N GLU A 239 13.09 2.32 33.59
CA GLU A 239 13.38 1.18 34.47
C GLU A 239 13.32 -0.18 33.76
N GLU A 240 12.73 -0.24 32.57
CA GLU A 240 12.71 -1.43 31.74
C GLU A 240 13.94 -1.43 30.83
N ASN A 241 14.74 -2.50 30.86
CA ASN A 241 15.78 -2.71 29.85
C ASN A 241 15.10 -3.24 28.58
N PRO A 242 14.92 -2.42 27.52
CA PRO A 242 14.35 -2.92 26.27
C PRO A 242 15.28 -3.99 25.69
N ALA A 243 14.69 -4.99 25.02
CA ALA A 243 15.48 -5.99 24.30
C ALA A 243 16.32 -5.29 23.21
N GLU A 244 17.63 -5.55 23.19
CA GLU A 244 18.52 -5.02 22.16
C GLU A 244 18.04 -5.45 20.77
N GLU A 245 17.55 -4.48 20.00
CA GLU A 245 17.14 -4.73 18.63
C GLU A 245 18.35 -4.64 17.71
N THR A 246 18.58 -5.71 16.95
CA THR A 246 19.64 -5.72 15.95
C THR A 246 19.20 -4.89 14.75
N VAL A 247 20.00 -3.89 14.39
CA VAL A 247 19.85 -3.17 13.11
C VAL A 247 19.90 -4.20 11.99
N ALA A 248 18.91 -4.15 11.09
CA ALA A 248 18.80 -5.05 9.95
C ALA A 248 18.95 -4.27 8.63
N PRO A 249 19.61 -4.85 7.61
CA PRO A 249 19.69 -4.25 6.29
C PRO A 249 18.46 -4.57 5.45
N VAL A 250 18.27 -3.82 4.37
CA VAL A 250 17.40 -4.24 3.27
C VAL A 250 18.18 -5.25 2.42
N THR A 251 17.65 -6.46 2.29
CA THR A 251 18.25 -7.52 1.48
C THR A 251 17.49 -7.66 0.17
N TYR A 252 18.22 -7.62 -0.94
CA TYR A 252 17.71 -7.96 -2.27
C TYR A 252 18.02 -9.43 -2.55
N CYS A 253 17.00 -10.21 -2.84
CA CYS A 253 17.09 -11.65 -3.11
C CYS A 253 16.24 -12.01 -4.33
N THR A 254 16.37 -13.25 -4.80
CA THR A 254 15.50 -13.82 -5.83
C THR A 254 14.18 -14.27 -5.22
N LEU A 255 13.14 -14.43 -6.04
CA LEU A 255 11.87 -14.95 -5.55
C LEU A 255 12.04 -16.37 -4.97
N GLN A 256 11.44 -16.59 -3.81
CA GLN A 256 11.44 -17.89 -3.12
C GLN A 256 10.00 -18.26 -2.76
N PRO A 257 9.68 -19.55 -2.56
CA PRO A 257 8.32 -19.99 -2.26
C PRO A 257 7.70 -19.30 -1.05
N TYR A 258 8.51 -19.02 -0.02
CA TYR A 258 8.05 -18.35 1.20
C TYR A 258 7.79 -16.83 1.04
N HIS A 259 8.20 -16.23 -0.09
CA HIS A 259 7.87 -14.85 -0.41
C HIS A 259 6.52 -14.71 -1.13
N LEU A 260 5.99 -15.78 -1.73
CA LEU A 260 4.85 -15.70 -2.66
C LEU A 260 3.63 -15.01 -2.04
N ASP A 261 3.21 -15.43 -0.85
CA ASP A 261 2.01 -14.87 -0.22
C ASP A 261 2.13 -13.36 0.00
N GLN A 262 3.29 -12.90 0.48
CA GLN A 262 3.55 -11.49 0.72
C GLN A 262 3.71 -10.70 -0.59
N VAL A 263 4.31 -11.30 -1.61
CA VAL A 263 4.48 -10.67 -2.93
C VAL A 263 3.14 -10.53 -3.64
N ASN A 264 2.31 -11.59 -3.64
CA ASN A 264 0.98 -11.56 -4.23
C ASN A 264 0.10 -10.52 -3.52
N ASP A 265 0.14 -10.44 -2.18
CA ASP A 265 -0.55 -9.39 -1.42
C ASP A 265 -0.03 -7.98 -1.75
N LEU A 266 1.28 -7.80 -1.85
CA LEU A 266 1.88 -6.51 -2.22
C LEU A 266 1.45 -6.07 -3.62
N LEU A 267 1.54 -6.96 -4.61
CA LEU A 267 1.18 -6.67 -5.99
C LEU A 267 -0.32 -6.41 -6.12
N ALA A 268 -1.16 -7.18 -5.42
CA ALA A 268 -2.61 -6.99 -5.44
C ALA A 268 -3.02 -5.61 -4.90
N ARG A 269 -2.35 -5.11 -3.86
CA ARG A 269 -2.60 -3.79 -3.28
C ARG A 269 -2.13 -2.63 -4.16
N VAL A 270 -1.03 -2.82 -4.89
CA VAL A 270 -0.42 -1.76 -5.71
C VAL A 270 -1.05 -1.67 -7.10
N PHE A 271 -1.46 -2.80 -7.66
CA PHE A 271 -1.99 -2.91 -9.01
C PHE A 271 -3.49 -3.24 -8.99
N TRP A 272 -3.86 -4.52 -9.01
CA TRP A 272 -5.24 -5.00 -8.99
C TRP A 272 -5.33 -6.38 -8.32
N GLU A 273 -6.50 -6.74 -7.81
CA GLU A 273 -6.71 -8.02 -7.12
C GLU A 273 -6.54 -9.24 -8.06
N GLY A 274 -6.12 -10.37 -7.50
CA GLY A 274 -6.01 -11.63 -8.24
C GLY A 274 -4.70 -11.81 -9.02
N ILE A 275 -3.67 -10.99 -8.75
CA ILE A 275 -2.32 -11.22 -9.27
C ILE A 275 -1.71 -12.44 -8.57
N ASP A 276 -1.27 -13.41 -9.37
CA ASP A 276 -0.49 -14.56 -8.92
C ASP A 276 0.80 -14.66 -9.73
N VAL A 277 1.94 -14.59 -9.04
CA VAL A 277 3.27 -14.72 -9.65
C VAL A 277 3.94 -16.06 -9.35
N SER A 278 3.17 -17.08 -8.94
CA SER A 278 3.68 -18.43 -8.67
C SER A 278 4.49 -19.02 -9.83
N ASP A 279 4.11 -18.70 -11.07
CA ASP A 279 4.80 -19.16 -12.29
C ASP A 279 6.25 -18.64 -12.38
N ALA A 280 6.55 -17.49 -11.77
CA ALA A 280 7.88 -16.89 -11.78
C ALA A 280 8.91 -17.72 -11.00
N LEU A 281 8.48 -18.61 -10.09
CA LEU A 281 9.38 -19.56 -9.41
C LEU A 281 9.91 -20.63 -10.35
N ALA A 282 9.09 -21.08 -11.30
CA ALA A 282 9.48 -22.11 -12.26
C ALA A 282 10.36 -21.54 -13.38
N TYR A 283 10.23 -20.25 -13.68
CA TYR A 283 10.77 -19.64 -14.89
C TYR A 283 11.99 -18.75 -14.63
N SER A 284 13.10 -19.37 -14.19
CA SER A 284 14.41 -18.71 -13.97
C SER A 284 14.36 -17.51 -13.01
N PRO A 285 13.97 -17.71 -11.74
CA PRO A 285 13.84 -16.63 -10.76
C PRO A 285 15.13 -15.83 -10.58
N ASP A 286 16.30 -16.47 -10.77
CA ASP A 286 17.61 -15.83 -10.67
C ASP A 286 17.83 -14.65 -11.63
N ARG A 287 17.22 -14.70 -12.81
CA ARG A 287 17.36 -13.66 -13.84
C ARG A 287 16.15 -12.75 -13.95
N CYS A 288 14.98 -13.26 -13.63
CA CYS A 288 13.71 -12.58 -13.88
C CYS A 288 13.13 -11.90 -12.64
N THR A 289 13.62 -12.19 -11.43
CA THR A 289 13.00 -11.70 -10.20
C THR A 289 13.99 -11.03 -9.27
N VAL A 290 13.55 -9.94 -8.63
CA VAL A 290 14.23 -9.30 -7.52
C VAL A 290 13.18 -8.96 -6.46
N VAL A 291 13.40 -9.44 -5.24
CA VAL A 291 12.56 -9.20 -4.08
C VAL A 291 13.39 -8.49 -3.02
N ALA A 292 12.93 -7.32 -2.58
CA ALA A 292 13.51 -6.58 -1.47
C ALA A 292 12.82 -7.00 -0.16
N THR A 293 13.62 -7.37 0.83
CA THR A 293 13.16 -7.82 2.13
C THR A 293 13.84 -7.03 3.25
N TYR A 294 13.07 -6.67 4.27
CA TYR A 294 13.59 -6.16 5.53
C TYR A 294 13.23 -7.15 6.62
N LYS A 295 14.23 -7.81 7.21
CA LYS A 295 14.04 -8.96 8.11
C LYS A 295 13.27 -10.09 7.40
N GLN A 296 12.02 -10.38 7.79
CA GLN A 296 11.12 -11.33 7.09
C GLN A 296 10.03 -10.66 6.25
N LEU A 297 10.03 -9.33 6.21
CA LEU A 297 9.00 -8.56 5.54
C LEU A 297 9.40 -8.30 4.09
N VAL A 298 8.55 -8.67 3.14
CA VAL A 298 8.70 -8.22 1.75
C VAL A 298 8.31 -6.74 1.67
N VAL A 299 9.26 -5.92 1.25
CA VAL A 299 9.10 -4.46 1.12
C VAL A 299 9.07 -4.01 -0.34
N GLY A 300 9.52 -4.85 -1.27
CA GLY A 300 9.42 -4.56 -2.69
C GLY A 300 9.59 -5.80 -3.54
N ALA A 301 9.04 -5.77 -4.74
CA ALA A 301 9.19 -6.85 -5.71
C ALA A 301 9.22 -6.31 -7.14
N ALA A 302 10.09 -6.91 -7.96
CA ALA A 302 10.30 -6.54 -9.34
C ALA A 302 10.46 -7.78 -10.23
N PHE A 303 9.78 -7.78 -11.37
CA PHE A 303 9.62 -8.96 -12.22
C PHE A 303 9.82 -8.66 -13.70
N PHE A 304 10.53 -9.56 -14.38
CA PHE A 304 10.46 -9.74 -15.83
C PHE A 304 9.49 -10.86 -16.20
N SER A 305 8.82 -10.72 -17.34
CA SER A 305 7.96 -11.75 -17.93
C SER A 305 8.75 -13.02 -18.25
N SER A 306 9.91 -12.87 -18.90
CA SER A 306 10.74 -14.00 -19.30
C SER A 306 12.21 -13.61 -19.40
N PRO A 307 13.14 -14.59 -19.42
CA PRO A 307 14.53 -14.29 -19.69
C PRO A 307 14.77 -13.95 -21.17
N GLN A 308 13.86 -14.30 -22.09
CA GLN A 308 14.00 -14.01 -23.52
C GLN A 308 13.42 -12.64 -23.88
N GLU A 309 12.20 -12.37 -23.41
CA GLU A 309 11.50 -11.10 -23.50
C GLU A 309 11.63 -10.36 -22.17
N THR A 310 12.60 -9.45 -22.12
CA THR A 310 12.89 -8.60 -20.97
C THR A 310 11.84 -7.48 -20.82
N TYR A 311 10.58 -7.89 -20.63
CA TYR A 311 9.45 -7.02 -20.34
C TYR A 311 9.24 -6.94 -18.83
N ILE A 312 9.30 -5.74 -18.23
CA ILE A 312 9.00 -5.56 -16.80
C ILE A 312 7.49 -5.69 -16.60
N THR A 313 7.08 -6.77 -15.95
CA THR A 313 5.67 -7.04 -15.65
C THR A 313 5.22 -6.24 -14.44
N TYR A 314 6.01 -6.29 -13.37
CA TYR A 314 5.70 -5.64 -12.11
C TYR A 314 6.93 -4.98 -11.51
N LEU A 315 6.74 -3.79 -10.94
CA LEU A 315 7.70 -3.12 -10.07
C LEU A 315 6.91 -2.41 -8.98
N ALA A 316 6.98 -2.93 -7.76
CA ALA A 316 6.23 -2.40 -6.62
C ALA A 316 7.14 -2.25 -5.41
N VAL A 317 6.92 -1.18 -4.66
CA VAL A 317 7.46 -0.97 -3.31
C VAL A 317 6.27 -0.77 -2.39
N ARG A 318 6.39 -1.29 -1.17
CA ARG A 318 5.37 -1.17 -0.13
C ARG A 318 5.23 0.30 0.28
N SER A 319 3.99 0.76 0.46
CA SER A 319 3.73 2.11 0.95
C SER A 319 4.43 2.36 2.29
N GLY A 320 5.00 3.55 2.45
CA GLY A 320 5.82 3.92 3.62
C GLY A 320 7.29 3.49 3.52
N TRP A 321 7.62 2.66 2.53
CA TRP A 321 9.00 2.35 2.14
C TRP A 321 9.44 3.14 0.90
N ASP A 322 8.61 4.07 0.43
CA ASP A 322 8.89 4.94 -0.70
C ASP A 322 10.03 5.93 -0.41
N ASN A 323 10.53 6.62 -1.44
CA ASN A 323 11.62 7.61 -1.33
C ASN A 323 12.98 7.10 -0.81
N SER A 324 13.12 5.79 -0.62
CA SER A 324 14.32 5.12 -0.08
C SER A 324 15.22 4.49 -1.14
N GLN A 325 15.02 4.83 -2.42
CA GLN A 325 15.73 4.22 -3.57
C GLN A 325 15.60 2.69 -3.72
N ILE A 326 14.75 2.00 -2.96
CA ILE A 326 14.55 0.55 -3.10
C ILE A 326 14.14 0.17 -4.52
N ALA A 327 13.21 0.90 -5.14
CA ALA A 327 12.82 0.67 -6.54
C ALA A 327 13.98 0.85 -7.52
N THR A 328 14.84 1.85 -7.28
CA THR A 328 16.06 2.11 -8.05
C THR A 328 17.01 0.93 -7.95
N SER A 329 17.28 0.45 -6.74
CA SER A 329 18.18 -0.70 -6.50
C SER A 329 17.63 -1.99 -7.11
N MET A 330 16.33 -2.28 -6.97
CA MET A 330 15.70 -3.44 -7.61
C MET A 330 15.83 -3.40 -9.13
N LEU A 331 15.51 -2.25 -9.75
CA LEU A 331 15.60 -2.07 -11.19
C LEU A 331 17.05 -2.17 -11.69
N TYR A 332 18.00 -1.58 -10.95
CA TYR A 332 19.43 -1.71 -11.24
C TYR A 332 19.88 -3.18 -11.26
N HIS A 333 19.48 -3.96 -10.26
CA HIS A 333 19.84 -5.38 -10.18
C HIS A 333 19.19 -6.21 -11.30
N LEU A 334 17.92 -5.96 -11.63
CA LEU A 334 17.24 -6.61 -12.76
C LEU A 334 17.96 -6.36 -14.08
N ILE A 335 18.30 -5.10 -14.36
CA ILE A 335 18.96 -4.71 -15.61
C ILE A 335 20.38 -5.29 -15.68
N THR A 336 21.15 -5.21 -14.59
CA THR A 336 22.54 -5.68 -14.56
C THR A 336 22.63 -7.20 -14.77
N ARG A 337 21.61 -7.95 -14.32
CA ARG A 337 21.53 -9.41 -14.52
C ARG A 337 21.12 -9.85 -15.92
N ASN A 338 20.63 -8.92 -16.76
CA ASN A 338 20.21 -9.20 -18.13
C ASN A 338 20.99 -8.30 -19.12
N PRO A 339 22.31 -8.49 -19.26
CA PRO A 339 23.11 -7.68 -20.17
C PRO A 339 22.75 -7.93 -21.64
N HIS A 340 22.99 -6.94 -22.49
CA HIS A 340 22.79 -6.98 -23.95
C HIS A 340 21.35 -7.28 -24.40
N LYS A 341 20.36 -6.99 -23.55
CA LYS A 341 18.94 -7.13 -23.87
C LYS A 341 18.22 -5.81 -23.74
N ASP A 342 17.33 -5.57 -24.70
CA ASP A 342 16.46 -4.42 -24.67
C ASP A 342 15.32 -4.63 -23.69
N ILE A 343 15.18 -3.72 -22.74
CA ILE A 343 14.21 -3.85 -21.67
C ILE A 343 13.01 -2.98 -22.02
N THR A 344 11.82 -3.54 -21.93
CA THR A 344 10.57 -2.82 -22.25
C THR A 344 9.61 -2.85 -21.08
N LEU A 345 8.71 -1.88 -20.98
CA LEU A 345 7.66 -1.84 -19.97
C LEU A 345 6.50 -0.94 -20.41
N HIS A 346 5.33 -1.15 -19.81
CA HIS A 346 4.21 -0.22 -19.86
C HIS A 346 4.02 0.47 -18.52
N VAL A 347 3.68 1.75 -18.59
CA VAL A 347 3.45 2.58 -17.40
C VAL A 347 2.32 3.55 -17.69
N SER A 348 1.41 3.70 -16.73
CA SER A 348 0.32 4.67 -16.83
C SER A 348 0.86 6.09 -16.89
N ILE A 349 0.21 6.95 -17.68
CA ILE A 349 0.64 8.33 -17.91
C ILE A 349 0.80 9.13 -16.61
N ASN A 350 -0.08 8.90 -15.63
CA ASN A 350 -0.06 9.63 -14.36
C ASN A 350 0.74 8.92 -13.25
N ASN A 351 1.46 7.85 -13.57
CA ASN A 351 2.26 7.13 -12.58
C ASN A 351 3.59 7.86 -12.35
N PRO A 352 3.93 8.24 -11.09
CA PRO A 352 5.19 8.91 -10.76
C PRO A 352 6.44 8.08 -11.09
N ALA A 353 6.32 6.76 -11.24
CA ALA A 353 7.40 5.87 -11.66
C ALA A 353 8.00 6.25 -13.03
N MET A 354 7.29 7.03 -13.86
CA MET A 354 7.85 7.63 -15.07
C MET A 354 9.20 8.35 -14.84
N LEU A 355 9.35 9.05 -13.71
CA LEU A 355 10.59 9.74 -13.36
C LEU A 355 11.72 8.79 -13.02
N LEU A 356 11.40 7.64 -12.41
CA LEU A 356 12.38 6.58 -12.14
C LEU A 356 12.88 5.98 -13.46
N TYR A 357 11.98 5.59 -14.35
CA TYR A 357 12.35 5.00 -15.63
C TYR A 357 13.16 5.96 -16.49
N ASN A 358 12.79 7.24 -16.53
CA ASN A 358 13.54 8.26 -17.26
C ASN A 358 14.98 8.41 -16.73
N ARG A 359 15.18 8.36 -15.39
CA ARG A 359 16.53 8.39 -14.79
C ARG A 359 17.41 7.21 -15.21
N PHE A 360 16.81 6.04 -15.44
CA PHE A 360 17.51 4.88 -15.98
C PHE A 360 17.76 4.95 -17.50
N GLY A 361 17.26 5.99 -18.18
CA GLY A 361 17.43 6.19 -19.62
C GLY A 361 16.38 5.49 -20.49
N PHE A 362 15.26 5.05 -19.91
CA PHE A 362 14.14 4.54 -20.69
C PHE A 362 13.55 5.66 -21.56
N LYS A 363 13.28 5.34 -22.83
CA LYS A 363 12.65 6.27 -23.78
C LYS A 363 11.25 5.79 -24.13
N ALA A 364 10.31 6.72 -24.21
CA ALA A 364 8.97 6.43 -24.69
C ALA A 364 9.00 6.15 -26.21
N GLU A 365 8.51 4.99 -26.62
CA GLU A 365 8.39 4.61 -28.03
C GLU A 365 6.96 4.80 -28.53
N GLU A 366 5.95 4.41 -27.74
CA GLU A 366 4.54 4.38 -28.18
C GLU A 366 3.60 4.88 -27.08
N PHE A 367 2.48 5.46 -27.51
CA PHE A 367 1.35 5.85 -26.66
C PHE A 367 0.17 4.94 -26.94
N ILE A 368 -0.31 4.24 -25.92
CA ILE A 368 -1.37 3.23 -26.04
C ILE A 368 -2.60 3.71 -25.29
N VAL A 369 -3.69 3.89 -26.02
CA VAL A 369 -4.99 4.29 -25.46
C VAL A 369 -5.68 3.05 -24.87
N GLY A 370 -6.23 3.18 -23.66
CA GLY A 370 -7.04 2.14 -23.04
C GLY A 370 -6.28 0.89 -22.58
N PHE A 371 -4.94 0.93 -22.48
CA PHE A 371 -4.13 -0.23 -22.09
C PHE A 371 -4.57 -0.87 -20.76
N TYR A 372 -4.99 -0.05 -19.79
CA TYR A 372 -5.42 -0.49 -18.46
C TYR A 372 -6.95 -0.54 -18.29
N GLU A 373 -7.74 -0.45 -19.37
CA GLU A 373 -9.21 -0.46 -19.27
C GLU A 373 -9.79 -1.73 -18.65
N ASP A 374 -9.19 -2.87 -18.96
CA ASP A 374 -9.65 -4.18 -18.47
C ASP A 374 -9.15 -4.50 -17.04
N TYR A 375 -8.16 -3.76 -16.55
CA TYR A 375 -7.48 -4.05 -15.27
C TYR A 375 -7.87 -3.08 -14.15
N LEU A 376 -8.18 -1.82 -14.48
CA LEU A 376 -8.52 -0.80 -13.51
C LEU A 376 -10.04 -0.66 -13.37
N ASP A 377 -10.50 -0.42 -12.13
CA ASP A 377 -11.89 -0.05 -11.86
C ASP A 377 -12.29 1.15 -12.73
N PRO A 378 -13.49 1.15 -13.34
CA PRO A 378 -14.04 2.30 -14.04
C PRO A 378 -13.92 3.64 -13.29
N ASN A 379 -13.98 3.62 -11.96
CA ASN A 379 -13.90 4.79 -11.07
C ASN A 379 -12.49 5.09 -10.57
N SER A 380 -11.46 4.34 -10.99
CA SER A 380 -10.09 4.57 -10.55
C SER A 380 -9.58 5.96 -10.98
N PRO A 381 -8.89 6.71 -10.11
CA PRO A 381 -8.26 7.98 -10.47
C PRO A 381 -7.03 7.80 -11.39
N GLN A 382 -6.57 6.56 -11.61
CA GLN A 382 -5.43 6.27 -12.47
C GLN A 382 -5.78 6.37 -13.95
N SER A 383 -4.83 6.83 -14.78
CA SER A 383 -5.06 6.94 -16.21
C SER A 383 -5.07 5.55 -16.84
N LYS A 384 -6.09 5.27 -17.65
CA LYS A 384 -6.22 4.00 -18.38
C LYS A 384 -5.27 3.89 -19.58
N ASN A 385 -4.66 4.99 -19.98
CA ASN A 385 -3.71 5.06 -21.08
C ASN A 385 -2.28 4.81 -20.57
N ALA A 386 -1.42 4.26 -21.42
CA ALA A 386 -0.06 3.91 -21.06
C ALA A 386 0.97 4.41 -22.08
N PHE A 387 2.19 4.66 -21.59
CA PHE A 387 3.37 4.76 -22.43
C PHE A 387 4.11 3.43 -22.46
N ARG A 388 4.48 2.99 -23.66
CA ARG A 388 5.47 1.92 -23.84
C ARG A 388 6.86 2.53 -23.79
N LEU A 389 7.65 2.13 -22.81
CA LEU A 389 9.04 2.56 -22.68
C LEU A 389 9.99 1.45 -23.09
N ARG A 390 11.16 1.84 -23.63
CA ARG A 390 12.27 0.94 -23.93
C ARG A 390 13.60 1.51 -23.46
N LEU A 391 14.39 0.66 -22.82
CA LEU A 391 15.81 0.88 -22.55
C LEU A 391 16.61 0.06 -23.56
N ARG A 392 17.32 0.75 -24.46
CA ARG A 392 18.17 0.11 -25.46
C ARG A 392 19.55 -0.18 -24.87
N ARG A 393 19.99 -1.44 -24.92
CA ARG A 393 21.31 -1.88 -24.44
C ARG A 393 22.09 -2.39 -25.65
N TRP A 394 23.17 -1.66 -25.97
CA TRP A 394 24.06 -1.96 -27.10
C TRP A 394 25.10 -3.02 -26.71
#